data_AF-A0A9P8P8S7-F1
#
_entry.id   AF-A0A9P8P8S7-F1
#
_cell.length_a   1.000
_cell.length_b   1.000
_cell.length_c   1.000
_cell.angle_alpha   90.00
_cell.angle_beta   90.00
_cell.angle_gamma   90.00
#
_symmetry.space_group_name_H-M   'P 1'
#
loop_
_entity.id
_entity.type
_entity.pdbx_description
1 polymer ?
#
loop_
_entity_poly.entity_id
_entity_poly.type
_entity_poly.pdbx_seq_one_letter_code
_entity_poly.pdbx_strand_id
1 'polypeptide(L)'
;MLIASRLRFRAFSTSIRALNSVVDLEGHVISLLRTVSPPTVPPAAVKYKEFADRSKRWLLPQVPDLDESVVNKYVFELTNYSYAPETFSTVKDQLLAIVESVPDLISKQSFVDIVQYFHFNMDDSTANEVITQMERTTSFQLDIDFHNVLLAFTATKTVYQPRIDRLQQIQTQGLSANANTWYYLYRALRTGSKRLELLDLMPEYGISQKPVFFSAAHELSKRSTHEQLLDFYAQNGYTLQNINSYLLNRLAATFLNERNVMGAFELVKRIHFDNSIPATVNMGTYSTFNKHFLAENQVYNSIAFCNEFQYVFRKKFSHIMALDIINGYLSSCTYFEKWPQLTRYLVNILVNNTTQKNFLLPRHFKVLANYARLHGLDEFKCRKVEVEDLAFGQKLINTLRWENHRLCPELEENNTSFIEMANQITPHQPQDQLDPSQILRKIH
;
A
#
# COMPACT_ATOMS: atom_id res chain seq x y z
N MET A 1 44.22 -24.45 -54.87
CA MET A 1 43.66 -23.11 -55.14
C MET A 1 42.16 -23.19 -54.82
N LEU A 2 41.80 -22.73 -53.63
CA LEU A 2 40.52 -22.83 -52.94
C LEU A 2 39.95 -21.42 -52.80
N ILE A 3 38.67 -21.21 -53.08
CA ILE A 3 37.90 -20.10 -52.48
C ILE A 3 36.52 -20.62 -52.07
N ALA A 4 36.27 -20.52 -50.77
CA ALA A 4 34.98 -20.57 -50.10
C ALA A 4 34.50 -19.15 -49.80
N SER A 5 33.19 -18.87 -49.88
CA SER A 5 32.45 -17.79 -49.19
C SER A 5 30.95 -17.97 -49.54
N ARG A 6 29.93 -17.78 -48.68
CA ARG A 6 29.75 -16.94 -47.49
C ARG A 6 28.74 -17.60 -46.52
N LEU A 7 29.21 -17.93 -45.33
CA LEU A 7 28.42 -17.98 -44.09
C LEU A 7 29.13 -17.04 -43.11
N ARG A 8 28.47 -15.93 -42.77
CA ARG A 8 28.77 -15.00 -41.65
C ARG A 8 27.40 -14.79 -40.99
N PHE A 9 27.17 -15.09 -39.72
CA PHE A 9 27.74 -14.39 -38.58
C PHE A 9 27.71 -15.26 -37.30
N ARG A 10 28.91 -15.46 -36.73
CA ARG A 10 29.31 -15.44 -35.31
C ARG A 10 28.33 -15.91 -34.22
N ALA A 11 28.71 -17.04 -33.63
CA ALA A 11 28.67 -17.26 -32.19
C ALA A 11 29.31 -16.08 -31.44
N PHE A 12 28.55 -15.45 -30.53
CA PHE A 12 29.04 -14.73 -29.35
C PHE A 12 27.91 -14.63 -28.33
N SER A 13 28.25 -14.98 -27.07
CA SER A 13 27.48 -14.79 -25.82
C SER A 13 26.62 -15.94 -25.27
N THR A 14 27.19 -17.15 -25.22
CA THR A 14 27.07 -18.02 -24.03
C THR A 14 27.91 -17.45 -22.87
N SER A 15 27.66 -16.19 -22.49
CA SER A 15 28.24 -15.48 -21.33
C SER A 15 27.52 -14.14 -21.11
N ILE A 16 26.24 -14.21 -20.76
CA ILE A 16 25.61 -13.29 -19.77
C ILE A 16 24.76 -14.17 -18.83
N ARG A 17 25.39 -15.24 -18.36
CA ARG A 17 25.01 -16.05 -17.19
C ARG A 17 26.29 -16.35 -16.42
N ALA A 18 26.99 -15.28 -16.08
CA ALA A 18 27.96 -15.20 -15.00
C ALA A 18 28.15 -13.70 -14.72
N LEU A 19 27.95 -13.31 -13.46
CA LEU A 19 28.33 -12.02 -12.86
C LEU A 19 27.52 -10.79 -13.28
N ASN A 20 26.22 -10.83 -13.01
CA ASN A 20 25.69 -9.83 -12.08
C ASN A 20 25.04 -10.66 -10.96
N SER A 21 25.73 -10.84 -9.84
CA SER A 21 25.00 -11.01 -8.59
C SER A 21 24.07 -9.80 -8.53
N VAL A 22 22.76 -10.02 -8.71
CA VAL A 22 21.80 -9.01 -8.27
C VAL A 22 22.03 -8.97 -6.77
N VAL A 23 22.89 -8.06 -6.33
CA VAL A 23 23.21 -7.88 -4.92
C VAL A 23 21.86 -7.69 -4.25
N ASP A 24 21.52 -8.59 -3.34
CA ASP A 24 20.35 -8.43 -2.48
C ASP A 24 20.63 -7.23 -1.58
N LEU A 25 20.38 -6.02 -2.10
CA LEU A 25 20.70 -4.77 -1.43
C LEU A 25 19.96 -4.65 -0.10
N GLU A 26 18.72 -5.16 -0.03
CA GLU A 26 17.94 -5.23 1.21
C GLU A 26 18.59 -6.21 2.20
N GLY A 27 19.01 -7.40 1.76
CA GLY A 27 19.78 -8.33 2.58
C GLY A 27 21.13 -7.74 3.05
N HIS A 28 21.81 -6.97 2.20
CA HIS A 28 23.06 -6.30 2.58
C HIS A 28 22.83 -5.21 3.63
N VAL A 29 21.73 -4.44 3.53
CA VAL A 29 21.30 -3.49 4.55
C VAL A 29 21.04 -4.19 5.90
N ILE A 30 20.34 -5.33 5.90
CA ILE A 30 20.11 -6.12 7.13
C ILE A 30 21.45 -6.62 7.70
N SER A 31 22.34 -7.14 6.86
CA SER A 31 23.67 -7.58 7.29
C SER A 31 24.46 -6.44 7.94
N LEU A 32 24.49 -5.25 7.33
CA LEU A 32 25.19 -4.09 7.87
C LEU A 32 24.57 -3.60 9.18
N LEU A 33 23.23 -3.56 9.26
CA LEU A 33 22.53 -3.23 10.50
C LEU A 33 22.96 -4.13 11.65
N ARG A 34 23.08 -5.44 11.41
CA ARG A 34 23.58 -6.39 12.42
C ARG A 34 25.01 -6.09 12.86
N THR A 35 25.87 -5.63 11.96
CA THR A 35 27.27 -5.28 12.30
C THR A 35 27.41 -4.02 13.14
N VAL A 36 26.48 -3.07 13.03
CA VAL A 36 26.47 -1.83 13.83
C VAL A 36 25.57 -1.92 15.06
N SER A 37 24.88 -3.05 15.26
CA SER A 37 23.98 -3.26 16.39
C SER A 37 24.70 -4.01 17.52
N PRO A 38 24.68 -3.50 18.75
CA PRO A 38 25.13 -4.28 19.91
C PRO A 38 24.19 -5.46 20.17
N PRO A 39 24.61 -6.47 20.97
CA PRO A 39 23.77 -7.64 21.28
C PRO A 39 22.40 -7.28 21.88
N THR A 40 22.35 -6.25 22.72
CA THR A 40 21.10 -5.64 23.18
C THR A 40 21.08 -4.20 22.71
N VAL A 41 20.15 -3.87 21.81
CA VAL A 41 20.07 -2.54 21.21
C VAL A 41 19.47 -1.55 22.21
N PRO A 42 20.13 -0.41 22.48
CA PRO A 42 19.62 0.57 23.43
C PRO A 42 18.34 1.24 22.90
N PRO A 43 17.43 1.65 23.80
CA PRO A 43 16.30 2.50 23.42
C PRO A 43 16.83 3.81 22.82
N ALA A 44 16.10 4.37 21.87
CA ALA A 44 16.44 5.69 21.34
C ALA A 44 16.06 6.79 22.34
N ALA A 45 16.90 7.81 22.47
CA ALA A 45 16.62 8.98 23.30
C ALA A 45 15.50 9.85 22.70
N VAL A 46 15.38 9.82 21.38
CA VAL A 46 14.40 10.57 20.59
C VAL A 46 13.24 9.64 20.22
N LYS A 47 12.01 10.15 20.31
CA LYS A 47 10.82 9.33 20.01
C LYS A 47 10.78 9.01 18.51
N TYR A 48 10.59 7.73 18.18
CA TYR A 48 10.34 7.30 16.81
C TYR A 48 9.10 7.99 16.23
N LYS A 49 9.24 8.56 15.03
CA LYS A 49 8.14 9.14 14.25
C LYS A 49 8.32 8.77 12.79
N GLU A 50 7.24 8.29 12.17
CA GLU A 50 7.21 8.04 10.73
C GLU A 50 6.59 9.23 10.00
N PHE A 51 7.29 9.74 8.98
CA PHE A 51 6.80 10.88 8.20
C PHE A 51 5.59 10.53 7.35
N ALA A 52 5.56 9.30 6.84
CA ALA A 52 4.46 8.82 6.00
C ALA A 52 3.11 8.72 6.75
N ASP A 53 3.14 8.62 8.07
CA ASP A 53 1.95 8.35 8.90
C ASP A 53 1.33 9.64 9.49
N ARG A 54 1.75 10.82 9.00
CA ARG A 54 1.32 12.12 9.52
C ARG A 54 -0.08 12.52 9.09
N SER A 55 -0.79 13.13 10.02
CA SER A 55 -2.07 13.77 9.75
C SER A 55 -1.91 14.95 8.79
N LYS A 56 -2.91 15.16 7.94
CA LYS A 56 -2.97 16.32 7.04
C LYS A 56 -3.45 17.55 7.79
N ARG A 57 -2.87 18.72 7.46
CA ARG A 57 -3.36 20.02 7.92
C ARG A 57 -3.42 21.00 6.76
N TRP A 58 -4.49 21.79 6.70
CA TRP A 58 -4.77 22.71 5.60
C TRP A 58 -4.04 24.05 5.71
N LEU A 59 -3.76 24.50 6.93
CA LEU A 59 -3.20 25.82 7.21
C LEU A 59 -1.88 25.67 7.96
N LEU A 60 -0.88 26.43 7.53
CA LEU A 60 0.38 26.57 8.25
C LEU A 60 0.14 27.23 9.62
N PRO A 61 0.93 26.86 10.65
CA PRO A 61 0.90 27.54 11.94
C PRO A 61 1.37 29.00 11.78
N GLN A 62 0.81 29.90 12.59
CA GLN A 62 1.27 31.29 12.68
C GLN A 62 2.68 31.35 13.26
N VAL A 63 3.51 32.27 12.74
CA VAL A 63 4.87 32.50 13.26
C VAL A 63 4.75 33.06 14.69
N PRO A 64 5.34 32.41 15.70
CA PRO A 64 5.26 32.87 17.08
C PRO A 64 6.29 33.97 17.40
N ASP A 65 6.08 34.65 18.54
CA ASP A 65 7.13 35.43 19.20
C ASP A 65 8.21 34.48 19.76
N LEU A 66 9.49 34.85 19.60
CA LEU A 66 10.65 33.99 19.83
C LEU A 66 10.92 33.77 21.34
N ASP A 67 10.47 32.63 21.86
CA ASP A 67 10.85 32.06 23.16
C ASP A 67 11.12 30.55 23.00
N GLU A 68 12.01 29.98 23.82
CA GLU A 68 12.45 28.56 23.76
C GLU A 68 11.28 27.58 23.83
N SER A 69 10.28 27.91 24.65
CA SER A 69 9.05 27.11 24.82
C SER A 69 8.17 27.10 23.57
N VAL A 70 8.34 28.10 22.69
CA VAL A 70 7.49 28.33 21.53
C VAL A 70 8.17 27.90 20.22
N VAL A 71 9.50 28.05 20.10
CA VAL A 71 10.27 27.63 18.93
C VAL A 71 10.12 26.13 18.68
N ASN A 72 10.33 25.29 19.69
CA ASN A 72 10.24 23.83 19.56
C ASN A 72 8.81 23.37 19.22
N LYS A 73 7.80 24.05 19.79
CA LYS A 73 6.40 23.80 19.45
C LYS A 73 6.12 24.18 18.00
N TYR A 74 6.65 25.30 17.53
CA TYR A 74 6.46 25.75 16.16
C TYR A 74 7.13 24.83 15.14
N VAL A 75 8.37 24.41 15.41
CA VAL A 75 9.04 23.37 14.62
C VAL A 75 8.17 22.11 14.58
N PHE A 76 7.69 21.64 15.73
CA PHE A 76 6.79 20.49 15.77
C PHE A 76 5.53 20.68 14.90
N GLU A 77 4.88 21.85 14.93
CA GLU A 77 3.71 22.11 14.09
C GLU A 77 4.08 22.10 12.59
N LEU A 78 5.23 22.65 12.20
CA LEU A 78 5.72 22.62 10.81
C LEU A 78 6.13 21.21 10.36
N THR A 79 6.67 20.42 11.28
CA THR A 79 7.27 19.11 11.00
C THR A 79 6.49 17.97 11.62
N ASN A 80 5.21 18.06 11.98
CA ASN A 80 4.41 16.91 12.44
C ASN A 80 3.17 16.68 11.57
N TYR A 81 2.86 17.61 10.67
CA TYR A 81 1.73 17.53 9.76
C TYR A 81 2.19 17.49 8.30
N SER A 82 1.36 16.88 7.47
CA SER A 82 1.50 16.93 6.01
C SER A 82 0.69 18.11 5.47
N TYR A 83 1.38 19.06 4.84
CA TYR A 83 0.79 20.22 4.19
C TYR A 83 0.63 20.02 2.69
N ALA A 84 -0.01 20.97 2.00
CA ALA A 84 -0.14 20.93 0.55
C ALA A 84 1.26 21.08 -0.11
N PRO A 85 1.56 20.39 -1.23
CA PRO A 85 2.88 20.40 -1.84
C PRO A 85 3.45 21.80 -2.11
N GLU A 86 2.59 22.76 -2.46
CA GLU A 86 2.94 24.15 -2.73
C GLU A 86 3.49 24.91 -1.51
N THR A 87 3.26 24.44 -0.28
CA THR A 87 3.77 25.09 0.93
C THR A 87 5.18 24.64 1.30
N PHE A 88 5.77 23.68 0.58
CA PHE A 88 7.09 23.12 0.92
C PHE A 88 8.17 24.20 0.96
N SER A 89 8.21 25.11 -0.01
CA SER A 89 9.20 26.21 -0.03
C SER A 89 9.05 27.11 1.19
N THR A 90 7.83 27.50 1.55
CA THR A 90 7.57 28.32 2.74
C THR A 90 7.99 27.62 4.03
N VAL A 91 7.68 26.33 4.19
CA VAL A 91 8.09 25.57 5.37
C VAL A 91 9.61 25.44 5.41
N LYS A 92 10.26 25.16 4.28
CA LYS A 92 11.72 25.10 4.16
C LYS A 92 12.36 26.41 4.63
N ASP A 93 11.91 27.54 4.10
CA ASP A 93 12.45 28.86 4.43
C ASP A 93 12.29 29.17 5.93
N GLN A 94 11.13 28.82 6.51
CA GLN A 94 10.87 29.01 7.95
C GLN A 94 11.78 28.13 8.82
N LEU A 95 11.96 26.85 8.48
CA LEU A 95 12.82 25.96 9.25
C LEU A 95 14.29 26.39 9.16
N LEU A 96 14.76 26.82 7.99
CA LEU A 96 16.13 27.34 7.83
C LEU A 96 16.35 28.63 8.60
N ALA A 97 15.40 29.58 8.52
CA ALA A 97 15.48 30.81 9.29
C ALA A 97 15.56 30.54 10.81
N ILE A 98 14.83 29.54 11.32
CA ILE A 98 14.90 29.12 12.73
C ILE A 98 16.29 28.55 13.06
N VAL A 99 16.81 27.64 12.23
CA VAL A 99 18.14 27.02 12.42
C VAL A 99 19.27 28.06 12.37
N GLU A 100 19.15 29.08 11.53
CA GLU A 100 20.15 30.15 11.39
C GLU A 100 20.06 31.18 12.53
N SER A 101 18.85 31.54 12.94
CA SER A 101 18.64 32.67 13.86
C SER A 101 18.75 32.29 15.33
N VAL A 102 18.28 31.09 15.70
CA VAL A 102 18.17 30.66 17.11
C VAL A 102 18.58 29.19 17.32
N PRO A 103 19.73 28.73 16.79
CA PRO A 103 20.13 27.32 16.87
C PRO A 103 20.20 26.78 18.30
N ASP A 104 20.60 27.62 19.26
CA ASP A 104 20.77 27.23 20.67
C ASP A 104 19.43 26.98 21.40
N LEU A 105 18.31 27.47 20.86
CA LEU A 105 16.96 27.27 21.42
C LEU A 105 16.29 26.00 20.86
N ILE A 106 16.90 25.33 19.89
CA ILE A 106 16.32 24.16 19.22
C ILE A 106 16.74 22.90 19.99
N SER A 107 15.77 22.16 20.50
CA SER A 107 16.02 20.86 21.13
C SER A 107 16.51 19.82 20.12
N LYS A 108 17.23 18.81 20.60
CA LYS A 108 17.65 17.67 19.77
C LYS A 108 16.49 17.05 18.98
N GLN A 109 15.33 16.84 19.61
CA GLN A 109 14.14 16.28 18.92
C GLN A 109 13.69 17.17 17.77
N SER A 110 13.69 18.50 17.95
CA SER A 110 13.31 19.44 16.89
C SER A 110 14.31 19.45 15.74
N PHE A 111 15.61 19.38 16.02
CA PHE A 111 16.62 19.20 14.96
C PHE A 111 16.42 17.91 14.19
N VAL A 112 16.16 16.79 14.88
CA VAL A 112 15.87 15.50 14.24
C VAL A 112 14.63 15.60 13.35
N ASP A 113 13.56 16.25 13.84
CA ASP A 113 12.32 16.43 13.07
C ASP A 113 12.54 17.33 11.82
N ILE A 114 13.42 18.34 11.89
CA ILE A 114 13.82 19.20 10.76
C ILE A 114 14.61 18.40 9.72
N VAL A 115 15.64 17.68 10.13
CA VAL A 115 16.48 16.88 9.21
C VAL A 115 15.63 15.82 8.51
N GLN A 116 14.76 15.15 9.26
CA GLN A 116 13.84 14.16 8.70
C GLN A 116 12.83 14.79 7.72
N TYR A 117 12.44 16.06 7.93
CA TYR A 117 11.59 16.81 7.00
C TYR A 117 12.25 17.00 5.65
N PHE A 118 13.50 17.47 5.65
CA PHE A 118 14.24 17.64 4.41
C PHE A 118 14.52 16.29 3.73
N HIS A 119 14.95 15.28 4.48
CA HIS A 119 15.19 13.94 3.94
C HIS A 119 13.95 13.32 3.29
N PHE A 120 12.79 13.39 3.95
CA PHE A 120 11.55 12.86 3.41
C PHE A 120 11.17 13.49 2.07
N ASN A 121 11.40 14.80 1.93
CA ASN A 121 11.18 15.58 0.71
C ASN A 121 12.35 15.51 -0.30
N MET A 122 13.34 14.63 -0.07
CA MET A 122 14.53 14.42 -0.91
C MET A 122 15.49 15.61 -0.98
N ASP A 123 15.49 16.48 0.02
CA ASP A 123 16.43 17.59 0.12
C ASP A 123 17.59 17.21 1.05
N ASP A 124 18.30 16.12 0.70
CA ASP A 124 19.42 15.61 1.49
C ASP A 124 20.57 16.63 1.59
N SER A 125 20.72 17.52 0.59
CA SER A 125 21.64 18.65 0.66
C SER A 125 21.35 19.53 1.86
N THR A 126 20.11 20.04 1.96
CA THR A 126 19.71 20.91 3.07
C THR A 126 19.66 20.14 4.39
N ALA A 127 19.29 18.85 4.38
CA ALA A 127 19.38 18.02 5.59
C ALA A 127 20.82 17.96 6.15
N ASN A 128 21.82 17.77 5.29
CA ASN A 128 23.23 17.74 5.69
C ASN A 128 23.76 19.13 6.09
N GLU A 129 23.27 20.22 5.48
CA GLU A 129 23.58 21.59 5.90
C GLU A 129 23.07 21.88 7.31
N VAL A 130 21.83 21.46 7.64
CA VAL A 130 21.26 21.59 8.98
C VAL A 130 22.07 20.78 10.00
N ILE A 131 22.46 19.55 9.68
CA ILE A 131 23.33 18.74 10.55
C ILE A 131 24.66 19.47 10.79
N THR A 132 25.29 19.97 9.72
CA THR A 132 26.58 20.68 9.82
C THR A 132 26.47 21.93 10.69
N GLN A 133 25.39 22.69 10.55
CA GLN A 133 25.15 23.88 11.36
C GLN A 133 24.92 23.50 12.82
N MET A 134 24.07 22.51 13.08
CA MET A 134 23.80 22.00 14.42
C MET A 134 25.07 21.51 15.12
N GLU A 135 25.94 20.75 14.44
CA GLU A 135 27.20 20.25 15.01
C GLU A 135 28.18 21.38 15.37
N ARG A 136 28.10 22.52 14.67
CA ARG A 136 28.91 23.72 14.94
C ARG A 136 28.38 24.54 16.10
N THR A 137 27.07 24.60 16.29
CA THR A 137 26.43 25.50 17.27
C THR A 137 25.98 24.79 18.54
N THR A 138 25.91 23.46 18.56
CA THR A 138 25.39 22.69 19.69
C THR A 138 26.37 21.59 20.12
N SER A 139 26.04 20.90 21.22
CA SER A 139 26.79 19.73 21.69
C SER A 139 26.41 18.42 21.00
N PHE A 140 25.50 18.42 20.02
CA PHE A 140 24.95 17.22 19.36
C PHE A 140 25.87 16.65 18.26
N GLN A 141 27.16 16.51 18.53
CA GLN A 141 28.14 16.03 17.55
C GLN A 141 28.11 14.51 17.40
N LEU A 142 28.18 14.01 16.16
CA LEU A 142 28.25 12.57 15.85
C LEU A 142 27.13 11.74 16.50
N ASP A 143 25.91 12.28 16.54
CA ASP A 143 24.79 11.62 17.20
C ASP A 143 24.02 10.70 16.24
N ILE A 144 23.82 9.44 16.66
CA ILE A 144 23.15 8.39 15.89
C ILE A 144 21.76 8.77 15.40
N ASP A 145 21.03 9.63 16.12
CA ASP A 145 19.66 9.99 15.76
C ASP A 145 19.57 10.79 14.45
N PHE A 146 20.64 11.49 14.06
CA PHE A 146 20.72 12.17 12.75
C PHE A 146 21.05 11.20 11.62
N HIS A 147 21.84 10.16 11.89
CA HIS A 147 22.04 9.09 10.92
C HIS A 147 20.75 8.30 10.70
N ASN A 148 20.01 8.02 11.78
CA ASN A 148 18.75 7.28 11.77
C ASN A 148 17.71 7.89 10.82
N VAL A 149 17.50 9.21 10.90
CA VAL A 149 16.51 9.87 10.03
C VAL A 149 16.91 9.87 8.56
N LEU A 150 18.21 9.80 8.24
CA LEU A 150 18.70 9.66 6.86
C LEU A 150 18.63 8.20 6.34
N LEU A 151 18.33 7.24 7.21
CA LEU A 151 17.98 5.86 6.82
C LEU A 151 16.48 5.70 6.54
N ALA A 152 15.65 6.67 6.96
CA ALA A 152 14.19 6.61 6.90
C ALA A 152 13.65 6.56 5.47
N PHE A 153 12.37 6.22 5.31
CA PHE A 153 11.68 6.24 4.02
C PHE A 153 11.58 7.67 3.44
N THR A 154 11.68 7.81 2.11
CA THR A 154 11.54 9.09 1.40
C THR A 154 10.33 9.07 0.45
N ALA A 155 9.87 10.24 0.00
CA ALA A 155 8.67 10.37 -0.82
C ALA A 155 8.73 9.67 -2.21
N THR A 156 9.92 9.25 -2.69
CA THR A 156 10.09 8.63 -4.01
C THR A 156 10.67 7.21 -3.93
N LYS A 157 11.15 6.67 -5.06
CA LYS A 157 11.62 5.27 -5.13
C LYS A 157 12.84 5.09 -4.22
N THR A 158 12.74 4.11 -3.32
CA THR A 158 13.86 3.70 -2.46
C THR A 158 15.09 3.31 -3.28
N VAL A 159 16.18 4.04 -3.08
CA VAL A 159 17.54 3.65 -3.48
C VAL A 159 18.26 3.17 -2.23
N TYR A 160 18.84 1.96 -2.28
CA TYR A 160 19.48 1.36 -1.10
C TYR A 160 20.93 1.80 -0.89
N GLN A 161 21.64 2.21 -1.95
CA GLN A 161 23.05 2.61 -1.86
C GLN A 161 23.31 3.70 -0.80
N PRO A 162 22.53 4.81 -0.73
CA PRO A 162 22.75 5.82 0.31
C PRO A 162 22.59 5.28 1.74
N ARG A 163 21.75 4.27 1.95
CA ARG A 163 21.56 3.63 3.26
C ARG A 163 22.73 2.70 3.61
N ILE A 164 23.23 1.98 2.61
CA ILE A 164 24.43 1.14 2.73
C ILE A 164 25.62 2.01 3.11
N ASP A 165 25.87 3.10 2.36
CA ASP A 165 26.96 4.04 2.62
C ASP A 165 26.83 4.65 4.02
N ARG A 166 25.61 5.01 4.43
CA ARG A 166 25.34 5.55 5.77
C ARG A 166 25.60 4.53 6.88
N LEU A 167 25.23 3.26 6.71
CA LEU A 167 25.52 2.21 7.68
C LEU A 167 27.02 1.93 7.80
N GLN A 168 27.75 1.95 6.68
CA GLN A 168 29.22 1.85 6.68
C GLN A 168 29.86 3.06 7.37
N GLN A 169 29.30 4.26 7.21
CA GLN A 169 29.75 5.45 7.92
C GLN A 169 29.54 5.32 9.43
N ILE A 170 28.37 4.87 9.89
CA ILE A 170 28.07 4.58 11.31
C ILE A 170 29.12 3.61 11.87
N GLN A 171 29.40 2.53 11.14
CA GLN A 171 30.41 1.54 11.52
C GLN A 171 31.81 2.15 11.63
N THR A 172 32.23 2.93 10.62
CA THR A 172 33.55 3.56 10.55
C THR A 172 33.75 4.59 11.66
N GLN A 173 32.69 5.30 12.03
CA GLN A 173 32.69 6.31 13.11
C GLN A 173 32.59 5.68 14.51
N GLY A 174 32.47 4.35 14.61
CA GLY A 174 32.34 3.65 15.90
C GLY A 174 31.00 3.91 16.61
N LEU A 175 29.99 4.39 15.88
CA LEU A 175 28.64 4.60 16.42
C LEU A 175 27.89 3.26 16.47
N SER A 176 27.01 3.13 17.47
CA SER A 176 26.16 1.96 17.63
C SER A 176 24.72 2.28 17.29
N ALA A 177 24.04 1.37 16.59
CA ALA A 177 22.63 1.46 16.31
C ALA A 177 21.80 1.46 17.61
N ASN A 178 20.78 2.32 17.65
CA ASN A 178 19.71 2.29 18.66
C ASN A 178 18.40 1.77 18.04
N ALA A 179 17.33 1.68 18.84
CA ALA A 179 16.04 1.18 18.39
C ALA A 179 15.46 1.93 17.17
N ASN A 180 15.69 3.24 17.03
CA ASN A 180 15.19 4.01 15.88
C ASN A 180 15.86 3.60 14.56
N THR A 181 17.14 3.22 14.59
CA THR A 181 17.85 2.66 13.41
C THR A 181 17.06 1.51 12.79
N TRP A 182 16.57 0.60 13.65
CA TRP A 182 15.83 -0.58 13.26
C TRP A 182 14.44 -0.23 12.73
N TYR A 183 13.73 0.69 13.38
CA TYR A 183 12.40 1.10 12.93
C TYR A 183 12.42 1.81 11.57
N TYR A 184 13.38 2.71 11.35
CA TYR A 184 13.53 3.41 10.07
C TYR A 184 13.91 2.46 8.93
N LEU A 185 14.84 1.54 9.18
CA LEU A 185 15.22 0.54 8.17
C LEU A 185 14.08 -0.41 7.87
N TYR A 186 13.35 -0.91 8.88
CA TYR A 186 12.17 -1.74 8.70
C TYR A 186 11.16 -1.12 7.74
N ARG A 187 10.90 0.19 7.88
CA ARG A 187 9.99 0.91 7.00
C ARG A 187 10.57 1.16 5.60
N ALA A 188 11.88 1.38 5.51
CA ALA A 188 12.57 1.60 4.24
C ALA A 188 12.69 0.35 3.35
N LEU A 189 12.73 -0.86 3.94
CA LEU A 189 12.69 -2.11 3.19
C LEU A 189 11.40 -2.19 2.37
N ARG A 190 11.46 -2.63 1.11
CA ARG A 190 10.28 -2.73 0.24
C ARG A 190 9.81 -4.17 0.08
N THR A 191 10.72 -5.12 0.23
CA THR A 191 10.41 -6.53 0.04
C THR A 191 9.78 -7.08 1.32
N GLY A 192 8.55 -7.60 1.19
CA GLY A 192 7.80 -8.11 2.33
C GLY A 192 8.55 -9.19 3.12
N SER A 193 9.24 -10.12 2.44
CA SER A 193 10.05 -11.14 3.13
C SER A 193 11.22 -10.55 3.92
N LYS A 194 11.86 -9.48 3.43
CA LYS A 194 12.95 -8.79 4.13
C LYS A 194 12.46 -7.98 5.32
N ARG A 195 11.27 -7.38 5.22
CA ARG A 195 10.59 -6.79 6.38
C ARG A 195 10.34 -7.84 7.46
N LEU A 196 9.84 -9.02 7.09
CA LEU A 196 9.58 -10.10 8.05
C LEU A 196 10.89 -10.63 8.65
N GLU A 197 11.93 -10.84 7.85
CA GLU A 197 13.28 -11.18 8.35
C GLU A 197 13.76 -10.20 9.42
N LEU A 198 13.62 -8.89 9.16
CA LEU A 198 14.01 -7.88 10.14
C LEU A 198 13.07 -7.84 11.37
N LEU A 199 11.78 -8.11 11.20
CA LEU A 199 10.80 -8.19 12.29
C LEU A 199 11.14 -9.34 13.25
N ASP A 200 11.52 -10.49 12.71
CA ASP A 200 11.86 -11.71 13.46
C ASP A 200 13.18 -11.53 14.24
N LEU A 201 14.10 -10.71 13.73
CA LEU A 201 15.34 -10.35 14.43
C LEU A 201 15.13 -9.36 15.59
N MET A 202 14.07 -8.54 15.59
CA MET A 202 13.88 -7.50 16.62
C MET A 202 13.89 -8.06 18.06
N PRO A 203 13.16 -9.14 18.39
CA PRO A 203 13.22 -9.76 19.72
C PRO A 203 14.61 -10.24 20.12
N GLU A 204 15.40 -10.80 19.18
CA GLU A 204 16.76 -11.28 19.46
C GLU A 204 17.69 -10.14 19.92
N TYR A 205 17.46 -8.93 19.44
CA TYR A 205 18.22 -7.72 19.79
C TYR A 205 17.56 -6.90 20.91
N GLY A 206 16.49 -7.41 21.55
CA GLY A 206 15.77 -6.73 22.62
C GLY A 206 14.90 -5.54 22.17
N ILE A 207 14.54 -5.48 20.89
CA ILE A 207 13.80 -4.36 20.30
C ILE A 207 12.30 -4.65 20.33
N SER A 208 11.53 -3.72 20.89
CA SER A 208 10.07 -3.81 20.85
C SER A 208 9.54 -3.63 19.43
N GLN A 209 8.65 -4.52 18.98
CA GLN A 209 7.97 -4.40 17.69
C GLN A 209 6.82 -3.38 17.71
N LYS A 210 6.43 -2.86 18.89
CA LYS A 210 5.29 -1.93 19.06
C LYS A 210 5.33 -0.73 18.10
N PRO A 211 6.46 -0.04 17.87
CA PRO A 211 6.49 1.15 17.00
C PRO A 211 6.21 0.85 15.52
N VAL A 212 6.42 -0.39 15.07
CA VAL A 212 6.17 -0.83 13.69
C VAL A 212 5.00 -1.80 13.57
N PHE A 213 4.29 -2.08 14.66
CA PHE A 213 3.26 -3.11 14.75
C PHE A 213 2.20 -3.03 13.65
N PHE A 214 1.61 -1.86 13.40
CA PHE A 214 0.57 -1.71 12.37
C PHE A 214 1.10 -1.95 10.95
N SER A 215 2.36 -1.60 10.70
CA SER A 215 3.06 -1.90 9.44
C SER A 215 3.37 -3.39 9.32
N ALA A 216 3.78 -4.03 10.41
CA ALA A 216 4.05 -5.46 10.47
C ALA A 216 2.79 -6.28 10.27
N ALA A 217 1.69 -5.93 10.95
CA ALA A 217 0.38 -6.54 10.76
C ALA A 217 -0.07 -6.46 9.29
N HIS A 218 0.28 -5.39 8.57
CA HIS A 218 0.01 -5.29 7.14
C HIS A 218 0.75 -6.33 6.31
N GLU A 219 2.06 -6.48 6.51
CA GLU A 219 2.84 -7.44 5.73
C GLU A 219 2.52 -8.89 6.11
N LEU A 220 2.35 -9.16 7.41
CA LEU A 220 1.94 -10.48 7.91
C LEU A 220 0.58 -10.89 7.35
N SER A 221 -0.39 -9.96 7.25
CA SER A 221 -1.72 -10.30 6.70
C SER A 221 -1.73 -10.82 5.26
N LYS A 222 -0.63 -10.65 4.51
CA LYS A 222 -0.50 -11.12 3.13
C LYS A 222 0.14 -12.51 3.02
N ARG A 223 0.73 -13.03 4.10
CA ARG A 223 1.65 -14.19 4.06
C ARG A 223 1.41 -15.20 5.18
N SER A 224 0.82 -14.76 6.28
CA SER A 224 0.57 -15.56 7.47
C SER A 224 -0.87 -16.08 7.50
N THR A 225 -1.06 -17.17 8.25
CA THR A 225 -2.41 -17.63 8.61
C THR A 225 -3.07 -16.67 9.58
N HIS A 226 -4.39 -16.76 9.71
CA HIS A 226 -5.13 -15.98 10.69
C HIS A 226 -4.69 -16.28 12.14
N GLU A 227 -4.33 -17.53 12.46
CA GLU A 227 -3.81 -17.94 13.77
C GLU A 227 -2.47 -17.24 14.07
N GLN A 228 -1.51 -17.30 13.14
CA GLN A 228 -0.22 -16.63 13.28
C GLN A 228 -0.37 -15.11 13.44
N LEU A 229 -1.33 -14.50 12.73
CA LEU A 229 -1.60 -13.07 12.87
C LEU A 229 -2.24 -12.74 14.23
N LEU A 230 -3.09 -13.61 14.77
CA LEU A 230 -3.66 -13.45 16.11
C LEU A 230 -2.60 -13.60 17.21
N ASP A 231 -1.66 -14.55 17.07
CA ASP A 231 -0.53 -14.68 17.99
C ASP A 231 0.33 -13.41 18.00
N PHE A 232 0.62 -12.87 16.81
CA PHE A 232 1.35 -11.60 16.68
C PHE A 232 0.58 -10.43 17.33
N TYR A 233 -0.75 -10.39 17.22
CA TYR A 233 -1.58 -9.40 17.91
C TYR A 233 -1.47 -9.56 19.43
N ALA A 234 -1.60 -10.78 19.94
CA ALA A 234 -1.55 -11.07 21.37
C ALA A 234 -0.19 -10.67 21.98
N GLN A 235 0.91 -11.00 21.30
CA GLN A 235 2.27 -10.60 21.70
C GLN A 235 2.45 -9.08 21.80
N ASN A 236 1.65 -8.32 21.04
CA ASN A 236 1.67 -6.85 21.03
C ASN A 236 0.52 -6.22 21.84
N GLY A 237 -0.21 -7.00 22.63
CA GLY A 237 -1.27 -6.52 23.54
C GLY A 237 -2.65 -6.34 22.90
N TYR A 238 -2.88 -6.92 21.72
CA TYR A 238 -4.16 -6.90 21.03
C TYR A 238 -4.84 -8.27 21.07
N THR A 239 -6.14 -8.26 21.37
CA THR A 239 -7.04 -9.41 21.32
C THR A 239 -8.25 -9.07 20.46
N LEU A 240 -9.14 -10.03 20.22
CA LEU A 240 -10.40 -9.75 19.53
C LEU A 240 -11.29 -8.74 20.28
N GLN A 241 -11.16 -8.64 21.61
CA GLN A 241 -11.97 -7.75 22.45
C GLN A 241 -11.53 -6.28 22.39
N ASN A 242 -10.26 -6.00 22.06
CA ASN A 242 -9.74 -4.62 21.97
C ASN A 242 -9.24 -4.24 20.57
N ILE A 243 -9.54 -5.08 19.57
CA ILE A 243 -9.11 -4.88 18.19
C ILE A 243 -9.74 -3.59 17.62
N ASN A 244 -8.98 -2.87 16.79
CA ASN A 244 -9.50 -1.73 16.03
C ASN A 244 -9.86 -2.15 14.59
N SER A 245 -10.61 -1.32 13.87
CA SER A 245 -11.06 -1.64 12.51
C SER A 245 -9.91 -1.91 11.53
N TYR A 246 -8.74 -1.32 11.72
CA TYR A 246 -7.59 -1.58 10.85
C TYR A 246 -7.11 -3.03 11.00
N LEU A 247 -6.88 -3.48 12.24
CA LEU A 247 -6.42 -4.84 12.54
C LEU A 247 -7.49 -5.88 12.19
N LEU A 248 -8.77 -5.57 12.40
CA LEU A 248 -9.88 -6.40 11.96
C LEU A 248 -9.84 -6.62 10.44
N ASN A 249 -9.61 -5.56 9.67
CA ASN A 249 -9.53 -5.67 8.21
C ASN A 249 -8.33 -6.50 7.75
N ARG A 250 -7.20 -6.44 8.48
CA ARG A 250 -6.02 -7.28 8.21
C ARG A 250 -6.31 -8.75 8.53
N LEU A 251 -7.00 -9.02 9.63
CA LEU A 251 -7.41 -10.37 10.02
C LEU A 251 -8.45 -10.94 9.04
N ALA A 252 -9.45 -10.17 8.63
CA ALA A 252 -10.39 -10.61 7.60
C ALA A 252 -9.67 -10.96 6.28
N ALA A 253 -8.62 -10.23 5.92
CA ALA A 253 -7.82 -10.54 4.74
C ALA A 253 -7.10 -11.89 4.84
N THR A 254 -6.61 -12.31 6.01
CA THR A 254 -5.97 -13.64 6.15
C THR A 254 -6.98 -14.76 5.99
N PHE A 255 -8.18 -14.64 6.57
CA PHE A 255 -9.27 -15.60 6.33
C PHE A 255 -9.61 -15.72 4.84
N LEU A 256 -9.65 -14.59 4.12
CA LEU A 256 -9.92 -14.58 2.68
C LEU A 256 -8.77 -15.20 1.87
N ASN A 257 -7.50 -14.98 2.25
CA ASN A 257 -6.35 -15.62 1.61
C ASN A 257 -6.37 -17.15 1.79
N GLU A 258 -6.95 -17.63 2.89
CA GLU A 258 -7.21 -19.05 3.16
C GLU A 258 -8.48 -19.57 2.49
N ARG A 259 -9.11 -18.78 1.61
CA ARG A 259 -10.39 -19.08 0.94
C ARG A 259 -11.57 -19.30 1.89
N ASN A 260 -11.49 -18.77 3.11
CA ASN A 260 -12.54 -18.85 4.12
C ASN A 260 -13.40 -17.58 4.15
N VAL A 261 -14.16 -17.35 3.07
CA VAL A 261 -15.02 -16.16 2.91
C VAL A 261 -16.09 -16.09 4.00
N MET A 262 -16.72 -17.22 4.31
CA MET A 262 -17.75 -17.32 5.37
C MET A 262 -17.17 -16.96 6.75
N GLY A 263 -16.02 -17.51 7.11
CA GLY A 263 -15.35 -17.22 8.38
C GLY A 263 -14.94 -15.76 8.49
N ALA A 264 -14.42 -15.17 7.41
CA ALA A 264 -14.12 -13.74 7.37
C ALA A 264 -15.37 -12.88 7.62
N PHE A 265 -16.49 -13.22 6.97
CA PHE A 265 -17.72 -12.45 7.07
C PHE A 265 -18.34 -12.55 8.47
N GLU A 266 -18.43 -13.77 9.02
CA GLU A 266 -18.97 -14.00 10.36
C GLU A 266 -18.09 -13.37 11.45
N LEU A 267 -16.76 -13.39 11.30
CA LEU A 267 -15.84 -12.68 12.19
C LEU A 267 -16.15 -11.18 12.23
N VAL A 268 -16.21 -10.55 11.05
CA VAL A 268 -16.46 -9.11 10.91
C VAL A 268 -17.85 -8.74 11.43
N LYS A 269 -18.85 -9.56 11.10
CA LYS A 269 -20.24 -9.39 11.54
C LYS A 269 -20.34 -9.45 13.06
N ARG A 270 -19.77 -10.50 13.68
CA ARG A 270 -19.74 -10.66 15.14
C ARG A 270 -19.10 -9.46 15.82
N ILE A 271 -17.92 -9.04 15.36
CA ILE A 271 -17.21 -7.92 15.98
C ILE A 271 -17.98 -6.61 15.82
N HIS A 272 -18.59 -6.37 14.65
CA HIS A 272 -19.32 -5.13 14.41
C HIS A 272 -20.57 -4.98 15.28
N PHE A 273 -21.26 -6.07 15.59
CA PHE A 273 -22.48 -6.05 16.40
C PHE A 273 -22.23 -6.21 17.90
N ASP A 274 -20.99 -6.49 18.30
CA ASP A 274 -20.58 -6.47 19.70
C ASP A 274 -20.20 -5.04 20.11
N ASN A 275 -21.11 -4.36 20.81
CA ASN A 275 -20.91 -2.98 21.27
C ASN A 275 -19.78 -2.82 22.29
N SER A 276 -19.23 -3.92 22.84
CA SER A 276 -18.07 -3.87 23.74
C SER A 276 -16.73 -3.76 23.01
N ILE A 277 -16.71 -4.00 21.69
CA ILE A 277 -15.48 -4.02 20.88
C ILE A 277 -15.38 -2.71 20.08
N PRO A 278 -14.23 -2.00 20.10
CA PRO A 278 -14.08 -0.71 19.40
C PRO A 278 -14.17 -0.80 17.86
N ALA A 279 -13.80 -1.94 17.28
CA ALA A 279 -13.78 -2.12 15.83
C ALA A 279 -15.20 -2.14 15.23
N THR A 280 -15.38 -1.33 14.18
CA THR A 280 -16.59 -1.37 13.35
C THR A 280 -16.24 -1.57 11.88
N VAL A 281 -17.19 -2.12 11.11
CA VAL A 281 -17.01 -2.22 9.66
C VAL A 281 -16.89 -0.84 9.03
N ASN A 282 -16.00 -0.69 8.05
CA ASN A 282 -15.80 0.55 7.33
C ASN A 282 -15.55 0.29 5.84
N MET A 283 -15.23 1.34 5.09
CA MET A 283 -14.92 1.25 3.67
C MET A 283 -13.76 0.27 3.39
N GLY A 284 -12.76 0.23 4.29
CA GLY A 284 -11.65 -0.71 4.21
C GLY A 284 -12.10 -2.16 4.36
N THR A 285 -13.04 -2.43 5.26
CA THR A 285 -13.63 -3.76 5.43
C THR A 285 -14.30 -4.22 4.14
N TYR A 286 -15.16 -3.40 3.55
CA TYR A 286 -15.82 -3.72 2.28
C TYR A 286 -14.81 -3.94 1.15
N SER A 287 -13.82 -3.04 1.01
CA SER A 287 -12.79 -3.13 -0.03
C SER A 287 -11.95 -4.41 0.08
N THR A 288 -11.69 -4.91 1.30
CA THR A 288 -10.96 -6.16 1.51
C THR A 288 -11.68 -7.35 0.86
N PHE A 289 -12.98 -7.52 1.10
CA PHE A 289 -13.77 -8.60 0.47
C PHE A 289 -13.91 -8.38 -1.03
N ASN A 290 -14.23 -7.15 -1.45
CA ASN A 290 -14.45 -6.84 -2.85
C ASN A 290 -13.21 -7.15 -3.70
N LYS A 291 -12.02 -6.79 -3.23
CA LYS A 291 -10.75 -7.12 -3.90
C LYS A 291 -10.47 -8.61 -3.95
N HIS A 292 -10.83 -9.37 -2.92
CA HIS A 292 -10.71 -10.83 -2.93
C HIS A 292 -11.58 -11.44 -4.04
N PHE A 293 -12.86 -11.10 -4.10
CA PHE A 293 -13.75 -11.61 -5.17
C PHE A 293 -13.24 -11.25 -6.57
N LEU A 294 -12.76 -10.03 -6.78
CA LEU A 294 -12.21 -9.64 -8.09
C LEU A 294 -10.90 -10.39 -8.43
N ALA A 295 -10.03 -10.66 -7.45
CA ALA A 295 -8.81 -11.44 -7.66
C ALA A 295 -9.10 -12.89 -8.06
N GLU A 296 -10.21 -13.46 -7.56
CA GLU A 296 -10.69 -14.79 -7.95
C GLU A 296 -11.56 -14.76 -9.23
N ASN A 297 -11.63 -13.63 -9.96
CA ASN A 297 -12.50 -13.40 -11.12
C ASN A 297 -14.02 -13.58 -10.84
N GLN A 298 -14.44 -13.47 -9.58
CA GLN A 298 -15.83 -13.60 -9.15
C GLN A 298 -16.53 -12.24 -9.11
N VAL A 299 -16.59 -11.53 -10.24
CA VAL A 299 -17.24 -10.20 -10.34
C VAL A 299 -18.71 -10.22 -9.91
N TYR A 300 -19.39 -11.35 -10.10
CA TYR A 300 -20.76 -11.55 -9.62
C TYR A 300 -20.85 -11.52 -8.09
N ASN A 301 -19.87 -12.09 -7.37
CA ASN A 301 -19.80 -12.05 -5.91
C ASN A 301 -19.49 -10.64 -5.41
N SER A 302 -18.68 -9.84 -6.11
CA SER A 302 -18.49 -8.43 -5.79
C SER A 302 -19.80 -7.63 -5.79
N ILE A 303 -20.66 -7.90 -6.76
CA ILE A 303 -21.97 -7.25 -6.90
C ILE A 303 -22.95 -7.76 -5.84
N ALA A 304 -23.07 -9.08 -5.66
CA ALA A 304 -23.91 -9.69 -4.64
C ALA A 304 -23.52 -9.22 -3.22
N PHE A 305 -22.22 -9.18 -2.94
CA PHE A 305 -21.68 -8.71 -1.68
C PHE A 305 -21.99 -7.24 -1.40
N CYS A 306 -22.09 -6.37 -2.42
CA CYS A 306 -22.52 -4.98 -2.21
C CYS A 306 -23.94 -4.91 -1.64
N ASN A 307 -24.85 -5.74 -2.13
CA ASN A 307 -26.23 -5.81 -1.63
C ASN A 307 -26.26 -6.38 -0.21
N GLU A 308 -25.54 -7.46 0.02
CA GLU A 308 -25.51 -8.14 1.32
C GLU A 308 -24.88 -7.26 2.41
N PHE A 309 -23.75 -6.62 2.11
CA PHE A 309 -23.08 -5.71 3.04
C PHE A 309 -23.99 -4.52 3.39
N GLN A 310 -24.73 -3.97 2.42
CA GLN A 310 -25.68 -2.90 2.67
C GLN A 310 -26.87 -3.39 3.51
N TYR A 311 -27.37 -4.60 3.27
CA TYR A 311 -28.47 -5.17 4.04
C TYR A 311 -28.08 -5.37 5.51
N VAL A 312 -26.96 -6.08 5.75
CA VAL A 312 -26.50 -6.45 7.10
C VAL A 312 -26.02 -5.23 7.87
N PHE A 313 -25.13 -4.42 7.29
CA PHE A 313 -24.46 -3.34 8.01
C PHE A 313 -25.10 -1.96 7.82
N ARG A 314 -26.12 -1.84 6.96
CA ARG A 314 -26.78 -0.57 6.61
C ARG A 314 -25.80 0.48 6.06
N LYS A 315 -24.72 0.04 5.40
CA LYS A 315 -23.72 0.92 4.76
C LYS A 315 -23.69 0.74 3.25
N LYS A 316 -23.81 1.85 2.51
CA LYS A 316 -23.82 1.84 1.03
C LYS A 316 -22.42 2.09 0.47
N PHE A 317 -21.81 1.06 -0.13
CA PHE A 317 -20.48 1.12 -0.75
C PHE A 317 -20.47 0.84 -2.26
N SER A 318 -21.61 1.00 -2.94
CA SER A 318 -21.74 0.86 -4.40
C SER A 318 -20.70 1.63 -5.24
N HIS A 319 -20.20 2.77 -4.75
CA HIS A 319 -19.15 3.53 -5.42
C HIS A 319 -17.78 2.83 -5.34
N ILE A 320 -17.45 2.17 -4.23
CA ILE A 320 -16.23 1.37 -4.10
C ILE A 320 -16.32 0.13 -4.98
N MET A 321 -17.47 -0.55 -4.96
CA MET A 321 -17.75 -1.67 -5.86
C MET A 321 -17.47 -1.29 -7.33
N ALA A 322 -18.09 -0.20 -7.80
CA ALA A 322 -17.94 0.26 -9.18
C ALA A 322 -16.50 0.65 -9.52
N LEU A 323 -15.83 1.39 -8.63
CA LEU A 323 -14.44 1.81 -8.83
C LEU A 323 -13.49 0.61 -8.93
N ASP A 324 -13.61 -0.35 -8.01
CA ASP A 324 -12.76 -1.53 -7.96
C ASP A 324 -13.02 -2.45 -9.17
N ILE A 325 -14.28 -2.63 -9.62
CA ILE A 325 -14.58 -3.41 -10.85
C ILE A 325 -13.99 -2.72 -12.09
N ILE A 326 -14.11 -1.40 -12.21
CA ILE A 326 -13.53 -0.64 -13.33
C ILE A 326 -12.00 -0.80 -13.35
N ASN A 327 -11.35 -0.68 -12.19
CA ASN A 327 -9.89 -0.69 -12.10
C ASN A 327 -9.29 -2.11 -12.14
N GLY A 328 -9.93 -3.06 -11.48
CA GLY A 328 -9.38 -4.40 -11.25
C GLY A 328 -9.90 -5.48 -12.18
N TYR A 329 -11.01 -5.25 -12.88
CA TYR A 329 -11.66 -6.28 -13.70
C TYR A 329 -11.87 -5.86 -15.16
N LEU A 330 -12.58 -4.76 -15.42
CA LEU A 330 -13.01 -4.41 -16.77
C LEU A 330 -11.88 -4.13 -17.77
N SER A 331 -10.72 -3.68 -17.29
CA SER A 331 -9.58 -3.37 -18.15
C SER A 331 -8.68 -4.59 -18.46
N SER A 332 -8.91 -5.72 -17.79
CA SER A 332 -8.03 -6.90 -17.81
C SER A 332 -8.76 -8.21 -18.07
N CYS A 333 -10.09 -8.23 -18.07
CA CYS A 333 -10.86 -9.43 -18.36
C CYS A 333 -10.84 -9.77 -19.86
N THR A 334 -11.22 -11.00 -20.20
CA THR A 334 -11.57 -11.35 -21.59
C THR A 334 -12.86 -10.63 -21.97
N TYR A 335 -12.92 -10.11 -23.20
CA TYR A 335 -14.09 -9.40 -23.68
C TYR A 335 -15.33 -10.30 -23.69
N PHE A 336 -16.48 -9.74 -23.31
CA PHE A 336 -17.79 -10.40 -23.34
C PHE A 336 -18.85 -9.43 -23.85
N GLU A 337 -19.96 -9.96 -24.37
CA GLU A 337 -20.97 -9.17 -25.09
C GLU A 337 -21.55 -8.00 -24.27
N LYS A 338 -21.80 -8.22 -22.96
CA LYS A 338 -22.36 -7.20 -22.07
C LYS A 338 -21.31 -6.26 -21.44
N TRP A 339 -20.05 -6.34 -21.87
CA TRP A 339 -18.97 -5.50 -21.36
C TRP A 339 -19.26 -4.00 -21.53
N PRO A 340 -19.78 -3.51 -22.68
CA PRO A 340 -20.10 -2.10 -22.87
C PRO A 340 -21.16 -1.60 -21.89
N GLN A 341 -22.25 -2.36 -21.70
CA GLN A 341 -23.35 -2.02 -20.81
C GLN A 341 -22.89 -2.01 -19.35
N LEU A 342 -22.15 -3.03 -18.92
CA LEU A 342 -21.59 -3.08 -17.56
C LEU A 342 -20.67 -1.88 -17.31
N THR A 343 -19.78 -1.57 -18.25
CA THR A 343 -18.83 -0.46 -18.13
C THR A 343 -19.54 0.87 -17.97
N ARG A 344 -20.51 1.19 -18.84
CA ARG A 344 -21.26 2.45 -18.78
C ARG A 344 -22.11 2.54 -17.52
N TYR A 345 -22.72 1.45 -17.08
CA TYR A 345 -23.50 1.41 -15.85
C TYR A 345 -22.63 1.70 -14.61
N LEU A 346 -21.45 1.09 -14.50
CA LEU A 346 -20.54 1.35 -13.38
C LEU A 346 -19.98 2.78 -13.41
N VAL A 347 -19.68 3.32 -14.60
CA VAL A 347 -19.31 4.74 -14.76
C VAL A 347 -20.46 5.64 -14.32
N ASN A 348 -21.71 5.30 -14.66
CA ASN A 348 -22.90 6.03 -14.22
C ASN A 348 -23.02 6.08 -12.68
N ILE A 349 -22.77 4.96 -11.99
CA ILE A 349 -22.75 4.93 -10.52
C ILE A 349 -21.75 5.97 -9.98
N LEU A 350 -20.55 6.03 -10.53
CA LEU A 350 -19.51 6.94 -10.03
C LEU A 350 -19.78 8.42 -10.34
N VAL A 351 -20.39 8.71 -11.49
CA VAL A 351 -20.66 10.09 -11.94
C VAL A 351 -21.93 10.67 -11.30
N ASN A 352 -23.00 9.88 -11.20
CA ASN A 352 -24.33 10.40 -10.86
C ASN A 352 -24.80 9.99 -9.45
N ASN A 353 -24.30 8.89 -8.88
CA ASN A 353 -24.78 8.38 -7.60
C ASN A 353 -23.85 8.68 -6.41
N THR A 354 -22.92 9.63 -6.58
CA THR A 354 -21.96 10.01 -5.53
C THR A 354 -21.83 11.53 -5.39
N THR A 355 -21.64 12.01 -4.16
CA THR A 355 -21.36 13.42 -3.86
C THR A 355 -19.91 13.82 -4.21
N GLN A 356 -19.02 12.83 -4.35
CA GLN A 356 -17.61 13.04 -4.70
C GLN A 356 -17.41 12.91 -6.22
N LYS A 357 -17.22 14.04 -6.90
CA LYS A 357 -17.17 14.10 -8.39
C LYS A 357 -15.87 13.57 -9.03
N ASN A 358 -14.89 13.11 -8.24
CA ASN A 358 -13.51 12.88 -8.72
C ASN A 358 -13.03 11.42 -8.67
N PHE A 359 -13.92 10.42 -8.65
CA PHE A 359 -13.51 9.00 -8.66
C PHE A 359 -12.77 8.58 -9.94
N LEU A 360 -13.17 9.11 -11.10
CA LEU A 360 -12.62 8.74 -12.39
C LEU A 360 -11.71 9.83 -12.98
N LEU A 361 -10.41 9.56 -12.97
CA LEU A 361 -9.39 10.32 -13.70
C LEU A 361 -9.45 10.11 -15.24
N PRO A 362 -8.95 11.06 -16.05
CA PRO A 362 -8.88 10.95 -17.52
C PRO A 362 -8.27 9.63 -18.03
N ARG A 363 -7.28 9.09 -17.31
CA ARG A 363 -6.64 7.81 -17.65
C ARG A 363 -7.61 6.62 -17.70
N HIS A 364 -8.64 6.59 -16.84
CA HIS A 364 -9.58 5.47 -16.81
C HIS A 364 -10.41 5.44 -18.11
N PHE A 365 -10.88 6.60 -18.57
CA PHE A 365 -11.61 6.72 -19.83
C PHE A 365 -10.74 6.31 -21.02
N LYS A 366 -9.46 6.69 -21.03
CA LYS A 366 -8.51 6.29 -22.09
C LYS A 366 -8.29 4.78 -22.12
N VAL A 367 -8.10 4.14 -20.95
CA VAL A 367 -7.91 2.69 -20.85
C VAL A 367 -9.14 1.94 -21.37
N LEU A 368 -10.33 2.31 -20.91
CA LEU A 368 -11.59 1.67 -21.34
C LEU A 368 -11.88 1.88 -22.83
N ALA A 369 -11.64 3.08 -23.36
CA ALA A 369 -11.82 3.35 -24.80
C ALA A 369 -10.83 2.56 -25.67
N ASN A 370 -9.57 2.43 -25.23
CA ASN A 370 -8.59 1.61 -25.94
C ASN A 370 -8.96 0.13 -25.91
N TYR A 371 -9.39 -0.38 -24.76
CA TYR A 371 -9.86 -1.76 -24.63
C TYR A 371 -11.06 -2.03 -25.55
N ALA A 372 -12.05 -1.13 -25.56
CA ALA A 372 -13.20 -1.23 -26.47
C ALA A 372 -12.78 -1.24 -27.96
N ARG A 373 -11.82 -0.40 -28.35
CA ARG A 373 -11.27 -0.36 -29.72
C ARG A 373 -10.62 -1.67 -30.13
N LEU A 374 -9.85 -2.31 -29.24
CA LEU A 374 -9.22 -3.61 -29.50
C LEU A 374 -10.24 -4.70 -29.84
N HIS A 375 -11.49 -4.53 -29.39
CA HIS A 375 -12.59 -5.46 -29.61
C HIS A 375 -13.64 -4.94 -30.61
N GLY A 376 -13.26 -4.01 -31.50
CA GLY A 376 -14.10 -3.56 -32.61
C GLY A 376 -15.17 -2.54 -32.26
N LEU A 377 -15.08 -1.89 -31.09
CA LEU A 377 -16.00 -0.82 -30.68
C LEU A 377 -15.34 0.57 -30.82
N ASP A 378 -15.05 0.98 -32.06
CA ASP A 378 -14.32 2.22 -32.35
C ASP A 378 -15.00 3.49 -31.82
N GLU A 379 -16.34 3.50 -31.77
CA GLU A 379 -17.14 4.64 -31.31
C GLU A 379 -17.56 4.54 -29.83
N PHE A 380 -16.99 3.62 -29.05
CA PHE A 380 -17.39 3.43 -27.65
C PHE A 380 -17.14 4.69 -26.81
N LYS A 381 -18.22 5.25 -26.25
CA LYS A 381 -18.18 6.38 -25.31
C LYS A 381 -18.58 5.91 -23.91
N CYS A 382 -17.63 5.86 -22.98
CA CYS A 382 -17.85 5.39 -21.61
C CYS A 382 -18.90 6.19 -20.82
N ARG A 383 -19.07 7.49 -21.15
CA ARG A 383 -20.00 8.40 -20.47
C ARG A 383 -21.37 8.49 -21.14
N LYS A 384 -21.56 7.85 -22.30
CA LYS A 384 -22.83 7.87 -23.03
C LYS A 384 -23.70 6.72 -22.48
N VAL A 385 -24.35 6.96 -21.35
CA VAL A 385 -25.24 5.99 -20.69
C VAL A 385 -26.58 5.97 -21.43
N GLU A 386 -26.98 4.80 -21.90
CA GLU A 386 -28.24 4.56 -22.62
C GLU A 386 -29.27 3.92 -21.68
N VAL A 387 -30.56 3.93 -22.07
CA VAL A 387 -31.66 3.40 -21.22
C VAL A 387 -31.46 1.90 -20.96
N GLU A 388 -30.94 1.20 -21.96
CA GLU A 388 -30.61 -0.22 -21.93
C GLU A 388 -29.47 -0.52 -20.94
N ASP A 389 -28.49 0.38 -20.79
CA ASP A 389 -27.41 0.24 -19.80
C ASP A 389 -27.97 0.31 -18.37
N LEU A 390 -28.92 1.23 -18.13
CA LEU A 390 -29.60 1.37 -16.84
C LEU A 390 -30.50 0.18 -16.54
N ALA A 391 -31.27 -0.28 -17.52
CA ALA A 391 -32.13 -1.46 -17.39
C ALA A 391 -31.30 -2.72 -17.10
N PHE A 392 -30.19 -2.90 -17.82
CA PHE A 392 -29.23 -3.99 -17.59
C PHE A 392 -28.66 -3.92 -16.17
N GLY A 393 -28.14 -2.77 -15.76
CA GLY A 393 -27.56 -2.60 -14.43
C GLY A 393 -28.56 -2.78 -13.29
N GLN A 394 -29.81 -2.35 -13.47
CA GLN A 394 -30.86 -2.55 -12.49
C GLN A 394 -31.26 -4.03 -12.38
N LYS A 395 -31.37 -4.74 -13.52
CA LYS A 395 -31.59 -6.19 -13.55
C LYS A 395 -30.44 -6.92 -12.86
N LEU A 396 -29.19 -6.55 -13.18
CA LEU A 396 -27.98 -7.11 -12.59
C LEU A 396 -27.98 -7.00 -11.06
N ILE A 397 -28.22 -5.81 -10.51
CA ILE A 397 -28.21 -5.55 -9.06
C ILE A 397 -29.36 -6.24 -8.33
N ASN A 398 -30.50 -6.44 -9.00
CA ASN A 398 -31.65 -7.12 -8.42
C ASN A 398 -31.50 -8.65 -8.46
N THR A 399 -30.92 -9.19 -9.52
CA THR A 399 -30.73 -10.64 -9.71
C THR A 399 -29.52 -11.18 -8.96
N LEU A 400 -28.40 -10.45 -8.93
CA LEU A 400 -27.21 -10.86 -8.17
C LEU A 400 -27.37 -10.51 -6.69
N ARG A 401 -28.16 -11.32 -5.99
CA ARG A 401 -28.41 -11.26 -4.55
C ARG A 401 -28.51 -12.67 -4.00
N TRP A 402 -27.88 -12.89 -2.86
CA TRP A 402 -28.01 -14.17 -2.17
C TRP A 402 -29.38 -14.27 -1.49
N GLU A 403 -30.01 -15.43 -1.62
CA GLU A 403 -31.31 -15.70 -1.02
C GLU A 403 -31.25 -15.68 0.50
N ASN A 404 -32.33 -15.22 1.13
CA ASN A 404 -32.46 -15.11 2.59
C ASN A 404 -31.35 -14.33 3.28
N HIS A 405 -30.62 -13.49 2.54
CA HIS A 405 -29.46 -12.74 3.06
C HIS A 405 -28.40 -13.67 3.69
N ARG A 406 -28.16 -14.81 3.03
CA ARG A 406 -27.14 -15.77 3.42
C ARG A 406 -26.01 -15.76 2.40
N LEU A 407 -24.81 -15.37 2.83
CA LEU A 407 -23.59 -15.43 2.01
C LEU A 407 -23.44 -16.82 1.37
N CYS A 408 -23.35 -16.88 0.04
CA CYS A 408 -23.25 -18.12 -0.75
C CYS A 408 -22.27 -17.90 -1.92
N PRO A 409 -20.94 -17.93 -1.66
CA PRO A 409 -19.94 -17.53 -2.63
C PRO A 409 -19.75 -18.52 -3.79
N GLU A 410 -20.09 -19.80 -3.60
CA GLU A 410 -20.01 -20.82 -4.66
C GLU A 410 -21.12 -20.60 -5.69
N LEU A 411 -20.73 -20.47 -6.97
CA LEU A 411 -21.68 -20.07 -8.02
C LEU A 411 -22.79 -21.11 -8.23
N GLU A 412 -22.43 -22.38 -8.14
CA GLU A 412 -23.29 -23.54 -8.38
C GLU A 412 -24.37 -23.71 -7.30
N GLU A 413 -24.14 -23.14 -6.10
CA GLU A 413 -25.11 -23.17 -5.00
C GLU A 413 -26.19 -22.07 -5.11
N ASN A 414 -26.04 -21.16 -6.08
CA ASN A 414 -27.00 -20.08 -6.31
C ASN A 414 -28.15 -20.51 -7.23
N ASN A 415 -29.27 -19.76 -7.19
CA ASN A 415 -30.42 -20.06 -8.05
C ASN A 415 -30.11 -19.84 -9.55
N THR A 416 -30.92 -20.44 -10.42
CA THR A 416 -30.73 -20.39 -11.88
C THR A 416 -30.61 -18.97 -12.41
N SER A 417 -31.45 -18.03 -11.94
CA SER A 417 -31.42 -16.65 -12.41
C SER A 417 -30.12 -15.90 -12.05
N PHE A 418 -29.57 -16.20 -10.87
CA PHE A 418 -28.28 -15.69 -10.42
C PHE A 418 -27.17 -16.20 -11.33
N ILE A 419 -27.13 -17.51 -11.60
CA ILE A 419 -26.11 -18.14 -12.46
C ILE A 419 -26.18 -17.58 -13.88
N GLU A 420 -27.37 -17.48 -14.47
CA GLU A 420 -27.59 -16.89 -15.79
C GLU A 420 -27.11 -15.44 -15.88
N MET A 421 -27.30 -14.66 -14.81
CA MET A 421 -26.83 -13.28 -14.74
C MET A 421 -25.32 -13.19 -14.54
N ALA A 422 -24.76 -14.03 -13.69
CA ALA A 422 -23.31 -14.10 -13.45
C ALA A 422 -22.55 -14.45 -14.75
N ASN A 423 -23.08 -15.37 -15.55
CA ASN A 423 -22.51 -15.77 -16.84
C ASN A 423 -22.53 -14.64 -17.88
N GLN A 424 -23.46 -13.68 -17.80
CA GLN A 424 -23.48 -12.54 -18.72
C GLN A 424 -22.36 -11.53 -18.47
N ILE A 425 -21.79 -11.52 -17.26
CA ILE A 425 -20.74 -10.59 -16.86
C ILE A 425 -19.42 -11.27 -16.54
N THR A 426 -19.34 -12.58 -16.68
CA THR A 426 -18.13 -13.38 -16.47
C THR A 426 -17.78 -14.01 -17.81
N PRO A 427 -16.62 -13.68 -18.41
CA PRO A 427 -16.25 -14.28 -19.68
C PRO A 427 -16.15 -15.80 -19.51
N HIS A 428 -16.79 -16.53 -20.43
CA HIS A 428 -16.57 -17.96 -20.55
C HIS A 428 -15.08 -18.17 -20.83
N GLN A 429 -14.39 -18.94 -19.97
CA GLN A 429 -13.10 -19.48 -20.36
C GLN A 429 -13.34 -20.27 -21.65
N PRO A 430 -12.55 -20.07 -22.71
CA PRO A 430 -12.63 -20.97 -23.85
C PRO A 430 -12.38 -22.38 -23.32
N GLN A 431 -13.40 -23.24 -23.42
CA GLN A 431 -13.31 -24.65 -23.04
C GLN A 431 -12.31 -25.43 -23.92
N ASP A 432 -11.83 -24.82 -25.00
CA ASP A 432 -10.73 -25.35 -25.79
C ASP A 432 -9.41 -24.74 -25.30
N GLN A 433 -8.70 -25.45 -24.42
CA GLN A 433 -7.25 -25.52 -24.61
C GLN A 433 -7.04 -26.15 -25.99
N LEU A 434 -6.96 -25.32 -27.04
CA LEU A 434 -6.35 -25.76 -28.28
C LEU A 434 -4.92 -26.15 -27.94
N ASP A 435 -4.68 -27.45 -27.81
CA ASP A 435 -3.34 -28.01 -27.82
C ASP A 435 -2.63 -27.42 -29.06
N PRO A 436 -1.49 -26.73 -28.90
CA PRO A 436 -0.72 -26.20 -30.02
C PRO A 436 -0.47 -27.23 -31.13
N SER A 437 -0.46 -28.54 -30.79
CA SER A 437 -0.35 -29.65 -31.73
C SER A 437 -1.53 -29.78 -32.72
N GLN A 438 -2.72 -29.27 -32.37
CA GLN A 438 -3.91 -29.30 -33.23
C GLN A 438 -3.92 -28.17 -34.27
N ILE A 439 -3.23 -27.06 -34.01
CA ILE A 439 -3.08 -25.94 -34.97
C ILE A 439 -2.13 -26.35 -36.10
N LEU A 440 -1.11 -27.15 -35.81
CA LEU A 440 -0.13 -27.62 -36.80
C LEU A 440 -0.66 -28.70 -37.75
N ARG A 441 -1.78 -29.37 -37.43
CA ARG A 441 -2.37 -30.41 -38.28
C ARG A 441 -3.36 -29.88 -39.34
N LYS A 442 -3.73 -28.61 -39.28
CA LYS A 442 -4.58 -27.95 -40.29
C LYS A 442 -3.79 -27.24 -41.39
N ILE A 443 -2.46 -27.30 -41.33
CA ILE A 443 -1.55 -26.81 -42.36
C ILE A 443 -0.79 -28.02 -42.93
N HIS A 444 -1.51 -28.93 -43.60
CA HIS A 444 -0.96 -29.86 -44.57
C HIS A 444 -2.06 -30.34 -45.53
#